data_AF-A0A7N9IBU4-F1
#
_entry.id   AF-A0A7N9IBU4-F1
#
_cell.length_a   1.000
_cell.length_b   1.000
_cell.length_c   1.000
_cell.angle_alpha   90.00
_cell.angle_beta   90.00
_cell.angle_gamma   90.00
#
_symmetry.space_group_name_H-M   'P 1'
#
loop_
_entity.id
_entity.type
_entity.pdbx_description
1 polymer ?
#
loop_
_entity_poly.entity_id
_entity_poly.type
_entity_poly.pdbx_seq_one_letter_code
_entity_poly.pdbx_strand_id
1 'polypeptide(L)'
;MLTNHIYHIACCGNAGGLHHHRINFDKYHPGYFGKVGMRHYHLKRNQSFCPTVNLDKLWTLVSEQTRVNAAKNKTGAAPIIDVVRSGYYKVLGKGKLPKQPVIVKAKFFSRRAEEKIKGVGGACGLVA
;
A
#
# COMPACT_ATOMS: atom_id res chain seq x y z
N MET A 1 12.69 -40.94 -36.17
CA MET A 1 11.79 -39.94 -36.79
C MET A 1 12.45 -38.57 -36.62
N LEU A 2 12.73 -37.86 -37.71
CA LEU A 2 13.32 -36.52 -37.66
C LEU A 2 12.20 -35.48 -37.46
N THR A 3 12.19 -34.79 -36.32
CA THR A 3 11.32 -33.64 -36.08
C THR A 3 11.96 -32.40 -36.69
N ASN A 4 11.32 -31.81 -37.70
CA ASN A 4 11.76 -30.53 -38.28
C ASN A 4 11.23 -29.35 -37.45
N HIS A 5 12.01 -28.28 -37.35
CA HIS A 5 11.56 -27.05 -36.71
C HIS A 5 10.57 -26.32 -37.62
N ILE A 6 9.32 -26.18 -37.18
CA ILE A 6 8.25 -25.46 -37.88
C ILE A 6 7.81 -24.30 -37.00
N TYR A 7 7.51 -23.14 -37.61
CA TYR A 7 6.95 -22.00 -36.90
C TYR A 7 5.57 -22.33 -36.31
N HIS A 8 5.38 -22.07 -35.00
CA HIS A 8 4.13 -22.26 -34.24
C HIS A 8 3.50 -23.65 -34.39
N ILE A 9 4.22 -24.68 -33.93
CA ILE A 9 3.84 -26.11 -33.99
C ILE A 9 2.44 -26.40 -33.40
N ALA A 10 2.05 -25.69 -32.33
CA ALA A 10 0.74 -25.87 -31.70
C ALA A 10 -0.29 -24.84 -32.20
N CYS A 11 -0.03 -23.56 -31.96
CA CYS A 11 -0.83 -22.41 -32.39
C CYS A 11 -0.06 -21.10 -32.08
N CYS A 12 -0.61 -19.95 -32.46
CA CYS A 12 -0.07 -18.64 -32.10
C CYS A 12 -0.67 -18.11 -30.78
N GLY A 13 0.17 -17.56 -29.90
CA GLY A 13 -0.25 -16.93 -28.66
C GLY A 13 -1.02 -17.86 -27.70
N ASN A 14 -2.14 -17.38 -27.16
CA ASN A 14 -2.96 -18.09 -26.17
C ASN A 14 -4.09 -18.95 -26.79
N ALA A 15 -4.05 -19.20 -28.10
CA ALA A 15 -5.03 -20.06 -28.75
C ALA A 15 -4.99 -21.47 -28.16
N GLY A 16 -6.16 -22.12 -28.10
CA GLY A 16 -6.28 -23.45 -27.50
C GLY A 16 -6.27 -23.48 -25.96
N GLY A 17 -6.32 -22.32 -25.28
CA GLY A 17 -6.24 -22.23 -23.82
C GLY A 17 -7.29 -23.02 -23.03
N LEU A 18 -8.47 -23.26 -23.61
CA LEU A 18 -9.50 -24.16 -23.05
C LEU A 18 -9.52 -25.57 -23.66
N HIS A 19 -8.68 -25.79 -24.67
CA HIS A 19 -8.65 -27.02 -25.48
C HIS A 19 -7.32 -27.74 -25.22
N HIS A 20 -6.41 -27.77 -26.19
CA HIS A 20 -5.15 -28.49 -26.10
C HIS A 20 -4.12 -27.84 -25.15
N HIS A 21 -4.31 -26.58 -24.73
CA HIS A 21 -3.54 -25.92 -23.67
C HIS A 21 -4.28 -25.83 -22.34
N ARG A 22 -5.43 -26.51 -22.17
CA ARG A 22 -6.26 -26.48 -20.96
C ARG A 22 -5.46 -26.77 -19.68
N ILE A 23 -4.65 -27.82 -19.68
CA ILE A 23 -3.85 -28.21 -18.51
C ILE A 23 -2.92 -27.07 -18.06
N ASN A 24 -2.35 -26.31 -19.00
CA ASN A 24 -1.48 -25.19 -18.69
C ASN A 24 -2.26 -24.03 -18.05
N PHE A 25 -3.45 -23.71 -18.58
CA PHE A 25 -4.29 -22.64 -18.04
C PHE A 25 -4.91 -23.01 -16.69
N ASP A 26 -5.44 -24.22 -16.54
CA ASP A 26 -6.05 -24.66 -15.28
C ASP A 26 -5.03 -24.75 -14.16
N LYS A 27 -3.80 -25.19 -14.46
CA LYS A 27 -2.75 -25.37 -13.46
C LYS A 27 -2.08 -24.07 -13.04
N TYR A 28 -1.74 -23.20 -13.99
CA TYR A 28 -0.90 -22.03 -13.73
C TYR A 28 -1.68 -20.71 -13.77
N HIS A 29 -2.85 -20.67 -14.38
CA HIS A 29 -3.66 -19.47 -14.57
C HIS A 29 -5.13 -19.68 -14.14
N PRO A 30 -5.39 -20.17 -12.90
CA PRO A 30 -6.75 -20.40 -12.44
C PRO A 30 -7.52 -19.07 -12.40
N GLY A 31 -8.77 -19.10 -12.88
CA GLY A 31 -9.65 -17.92 -12.95
C GLY A 31 -9.42 -17.01 -14.17
N TYR A 32 -8.57 -17.41 -15.12
CA TYR A 32 -8.36 -16.65 -16.36
C TYR A 32 -9.63 -16.58 -17.23
N PHE A 33 -10.39 -17.69 -17.30
CA PHE A 33 -11.65 -17.74 -18.03
C PHE A 33 -12.84 -17.50 -17.11
N GLY A 34 -13.76 -16.62 -17.54
CA GLY A 34 -14.98 -16.28 -16.82
C GLY A 34 -15.26 -14.78 -16.81
N LYS A 35 -16.38 -14.39 -16.21
CA LYS A 35 -16.76 -12.98 -16.02
C LYS A 35 -17.17 -12.77 -14.57
N VAL A 36 -16.51 -11.83 -13.89
CA VAL A 36 -16.72 -11.56 -12.46
C VAL A 36 -16.90 -10.06 -12.22
N GLY A 37 -17.80 -9.69 -11.32
CA GLY A 37 -17.98 -8.32 -10.84
C GLY A 37 -18.76 -7.38 -11.78
N MET A 38 -18.94 -6.15 -11.32
CA MET A 38 -19.62 -5.08 -12.07
C MET A 38 -18.62 -4.26 -12.90
N ARG A 39 -19.06 -3.74 -14.06
CA ARG A 39 -18.23 -2.87 -14.92
C ARG A 39 -18.22 -1.45 -14.39
N HIS A 40 -17.05 -0.85 -14.24
CA HIS A 40 -16.87 0.57 -13.92
C HIS A 40 -16.50 1.35 -15.19
N TYR A 41 -17.47 2.03 -15.79
CA TYR A 41 -17.26 2.89 -16.96
C TYR A 41 -16.62 4.23 -16.55
N HIS A 42 -15.77 4.79 -17.43
CA HIS A 42 -15.08 6.07 -17.18
C HIS A 42 -14.29 6.14 -15.87
N LEU A 43 -13.53 5.09 -15.55
CA LEU A 43 -12.71 5.01 -14.34
C LEU A 43 -11.71 6.19 -14.22
N LYS A 44 -11.92 7.07 -13.25
CA LYS A 44 -11.01 8.16 -12.88
C LYS A 44 -10.15 7.76 -11.67
N ARG A 45 -8.94 7.24 -11.93
CA ARG A 45 -8.02 6.76 -10.87
C ARG A 45 -7.60 7.83 -9.84
N ASN A 46 -7.62 9.11 -10.22
CA ASN A 46 -7.25 10.20 -9.33
C ASN A 46 -8.23 10.35 -8.14
N GLN A 47 -9.50 9.96 -8.32
CA GLN A 47 -10.50 10.04 -7.24
C GLN A 47 -10.30 8.95 -6.19
N SER A 48 -9.76 7.79 -6.58
CA SER A 48 -9.42 6.69 -5.68
C SER A 48 -7.95 6.68 -5.25
N PHE A 49 -7.21 7.74 -5.56
CA PHE A 49 -5.81 7.86 -5.19
C PHE A 49 -5.66 7.96 -3.67
N CYS A 50 -5.09 6.92 -3.05
CA CYS A 50 -4.94 6.82 -1.61
C CYS A 50 -3.62 6.11 -1.25
N PRO A 51 -2.47 6.76 -1.44
CA PRO A 51 -1.18 6.25 -1.00
C PRO A 51 -1.15 6.08 0.52
N THR A 52 -0.62 4.95 0.99
CA THR A 52 -0.65 4.56 2.40
C THR A 52 0.75 4.50 3.02
N VAL A 53 0.85 4.86 4.30
CA VAL A 53 2.05 4.70 5.13
C VAL A 53 1.70 4.00 6.43
N ASN A 54 2.61 3.18 6.96
CA ASN A 54 2.43 2.49 8.24
C ASN A 54 3.20 3.18 9.37
N LEU A 55 2.82 2.91 10.62
CA LEU A 55 3.45 3.53 11.80
C LEU A 55 4.94 3.24 11.93
N ASP A 56 5.42 2.06 11.50
CA ASP A 56 6.84 1.70 11.53
C ASP A 56 7.71 2.64 10.68
N LYS A 57 7.14 3.22 9.62
CA LYS A 57 7.85 4.11 8.68
C LYS A 57 7.63 5.58 8.96
N LEU A 58 6.82 5.97 9.95
CA LEU A 58 6.58 7.39 10.22
C LEU A 58 7.87 8.14 10.58
N TRP A 59 8.73 7.52 11.38
CA TRP A 59 9.99 8.12 11.82
C TRP A 59 11.07 8.18 10.74
N THR A 60 10.87 7.55 9.58
CA THR A 60 11.78 7.70 8.43
C THR A 60 11.45 8.94 7.60
N LEU A 61 10.28 9.55 7.80
CA LEU A 61 9.87 10.79 7.12
C LEU A 61 10.45 12.05 7.77
N VAL A 62 11.15 11.88 8.89
CA VAL A 62 11.75 12.97 9.67
C VAL A 62 13.25 12.77 9.73
N SER A 63 14.01 13.86 9.77
CA SER A 63 15.46 13.79 9.93
C SER A 63 15.83 13.20 11.29
N GLU A 64 16.97 12.51 11.34
CA GLU A 64 17.47 11.89 12.57
C GLU A 64 17.70 12.93 13.67
N GLN A 65 18.16 14.13 13.31
CA GLN A 65 18.30 15.26 14.23
C GLN A 65 16.98 15.61 14.92
N THR A 66 15.89 15.73 14.15
CA THR A 66 14.55 16.01 14.69
C THR A 66 14.08 14.91 15.61
N ARG A 67 14.34 13.65 15.26
CA ARG A 67 13.99 12.49 16.08
C ARG A 67 14.73 12.47 17.42
N VAL A 68 16.04 12.73 17.42
CA VAL A 68 16.86 12.76 18.63
C VAL A 68 16.47 13.95 19.52
N ASN A 69 16.22 15.11 18.93
CA ASN A 69 15.79 16.30 19.68
C ASN A 69 14.40 16.12 20.30
N ALA A 70 13.47 15.48 19.59
CA ALA A 70 12.15 15.13 20.13
C ALA A 70 12.24 14.16 21.31
N ALA A 71 13.17 13.20 21.26
CA ALA A 71 13.40 12.27 22.37
C ALA A 71 14.02 12.94 23.62
N LYS A 72 14.81 14.01 23.42
CA LYS A 72 15.48 14.76 24.50
C LYS A 72 14.60 15.86 25.10
N ASN A 73 13.63 16.37 24.36
CA ASN A 73 12.75 17.47 24.80
C ASN A 73 11.73 16.99 25.85
N LYS A 74 11.93 17.42 27.10
CA LYS A 74 11.02 17.17 28.24
C LYS A 74 9.89 18.21 28.37
N THR A 75 9.92 19.26 27.55
CA THR A 75 9.01 20.42 27.60
C THR A 75 7.65 20.17 26.95
N GLY A 76 7.35 18.94 26.53
CA GLY A 76 6.03 18.54 25.98
C GLY A 76 5.79 18.89 24.51
N ALA A 77 6.75 19.55 23.84
CA ALA A 77 6.65 19.85 22.41
C ALA A 77 6.89 18.59 21.56
N ALA A 78 5.82 18.05 20.97
CA ALA A 78 5.87 16.87 20.09
C ALA A 78 6.15 17.25 18.63
N PRO A 79 6.96 16.46 17.89
CA PRO A 79 7.19 16.70 16.47
C PRO A 79 5.91 16.48 15.65
N ILE A 80 5.71 17.33 14.65
CA ILE A 80 4.62 17.22 13.69
C ILE A 80 5.13 16.51 12.44
N ILE A 81 4.55 15.37 12.11
CA ILE A 81 4.83 14.63 10.87
C ILE A 81 3.67 14.83 9.92
N ASP A 82 3.91 15.60 8.86
CA ASP A 82 2.96 15.80 7.77
C ASP A 82 3.19 14.76 6.68
N VAL A 83 2.34 13.74 6.67
CA VAL A 83 2.47 12.65 5.70
C VAL A 83 1.91 13.04 4.33
N VAL A 84 1.04 14.05 4.26
CA VAL A 84 0.47 14.55 2.99
C VAL A 84 1.54 15.23 2.16
N ARG A 85 2.38 16.05 2.80
CA ARG A 85 3.57 16.64 2.16
C ARG A 85 4.56 15.59 1.67
N SER A 86 4.57 14.42 2.30
CA SER A 86 5.40 13.28 1.91
C SER A 86 4.73 12.39 0.86
N GLY A 87 3.55 12.77 0.33
CA GLY A 87 2.84 12.04 -0.71
C GLY A 87 1.93 10.91 -0.22
N TYR A 88 1.61 10.84 1.07
CA TYR A 88 0.72 9.82 1.66
C TYR A 88 -0.59 10.41 2.16
N TYR A 89 -1.70 9.73 1.92
CA TYR A 89 -3.02 10.21 2.33
C TYR A 89 -3.55 9.45 3.55
N LYS A 90 -3.21 8.16 3.69
CA LYS A 90 -3.74 7.30 4.74
C LYS A 90 -2.66 6.67 5.61
N VAL A 91 -2.81 6.78 6.92
CA VAL A 91 -1.94 6.13 7.90
C VAL A 91 -2.57 4.84 8.41
N LEU A 92 -1.80 3.76 8.39
CA LEU A 92 -2.20 2.41 8.80
C LEU A 92 -1.43 1.94 10.03
N GLY A 93 -2.06 1.10 10.85
CA GLY A 93 -1.59 0.72 12.18
C GLY A 93 -0.57 -0.42 12.26
N LYS A 94 0.09 -0.82 11.15
CA LYS A 94 1.15 -1.84 11.22
C LYS A 94 2.38 -1.26 11.93
N GLY A 95 3.10 -2.09 12.68
CA GLY A 95 4.32 -1.69 13.40
C GLY A 95 4.08 -1.17 14.81
N LYS A 96 5.18 -0.76 15.45
CA LYS A 96 5.20 -0.17 16.79
C LYS A 96 5.77 1.24 16.70
N LEU A 97 5.18 2.17 17.43
CA LEU A 97 5.76 3.48 17.64
C LEU A 97 6.70 3.42 18.85
N PRO A 98 7.83 4.17 18.83
CA PRO A 98 8.59 4.43 20.03
C PRO A 98 7.71 5.14 21.09
N LYS A 99 8.06 4.99 22.37
CA LYS A 99 7.37 5.64 23.51
C LYS A 99 7.68 7.15 23.58
N GLN A 100 7.49 7.85 22.47
CA GLN A 100 7.63 9.30 22.36
C GLN A 100 6.37 9.87 21.67
N PRO A 101 5.79 10.95 22.21
CA PRO A 101 4.62 11.60 21.61
C PRO A 101 4.92 12.09 20.19
N VAL A 102 3.93 11.98 19.30
CA VAL A 102 4.02 12.48 17.92
C VAL A 102 2.67 12.97 17.44
N ILE A 103 2.65 14.09 16.70
CA ILE A 103 1.44 14.59 16.05
C ILE A 103 1.54 14.22 14.57
N VAL A 104 0.60 13.43 14.07
CA VAL A 104 0.61 12.98 12.67
C VAL A 104 -0.51 13.68 11.93
N LYS A 105 -0.20 14.37 10.82
CA LYS A 105 -1.19 15.01 9.93
C LYS A 105 -1.41 14.15 8.69
N ALA A 106 -2.64 13.67 8.49
CA ALA A 106 -3.03 12.87 7.31
C ALA A 106 -4.49 13.14 6.91
N LYS A 107 -4.88 12.70 5.69
CA LYS A 107 -6.28 12.76 5.25
C LYS A 107 -7.13 11.68 5.90
N PHE A 108 -6.54 10.50 6.12
CA PHE A 108 -7.22 9.34 6.68
C PHE A 108 -6.34 8.59 7.70
N PHE A 109 -6.98 8.03 8.72
CA PHE A 109 -6.36 7.11 9.67
C PHE A 109 -7.16 5.81 9.74
N SER A 110 -6.49 4.69 9.97
CA SER A 110 -7.19 3.49 10.42
C SER A 110 -7.40 3.53 11.92
N ARG A 111 -8.46 2.88 12.42
CA ARG A 111 -8.77 2.81 13.87
C ARG A 111 -7.56 2.39 14.71
N ARG A 112 -6.87 1.32 14.28
CA ARG A 112 -5.65 0.82 14.94
C ARG A 112 -4.49 1.82 14.90
N ALA A 113 -4.40 2.65 13.85
CA ALA A 113 -3.37 3.68 13.78
C ALA A 113 -3.65 4.76 14.83
N GLU A 114 -4.90 5.23 14.93
CA GLU A 114 -5.29 6.21 15.94
C GLU A 114 -5.07 5.71 17.36
N GLU A 115 -5.54 4.50 17.67
CA GLU A 115 -5.38 3.87 18.99
C GLU A 115 -3.91 3.86 19.42
N LYS A 116 -3.00 3.49 18.51
CA LYS A 116 -1.56 3.43 18.79
C LYS A 116 -0.91 4.80 18.91
N ILE A 117 -1.30 5.77 18.08
CA ILE A 117 -0.78 7.14 18.15
C ILE A 117 -1.22 7.79 19.47
N LYS A 118 -2.50 7.66 19.83
CA LYS A 118 -3.04 8.12 21.13
C LYS A 118 -2.37 7.38 22.30
N GLY A 119 -2.12 6.08 22.16
CA GLY A 119 -1.46 5.25 23.17
C GLY A 119 -0.01 5.63 23.50
N VAL A 120 0.69 6.33 22.60
CA VAL A 120 2.03 6.90 22.89
C VAL A 120 1.98 8.37 23.31
N GLY A 121 0.79 8.90 23.62
CA GLY A 121 0.57 10.30 23.98
C GLY A 121 0.59 11.25 22.77
N GLY A 122 0.50 10.73 21.55
CA GLY A 122 0.43 11.50 20.32
C GLY A 122 -0.99 11.92 19.94
N ALA A 123 -1.10 12.69 18.85
CA ALA A 123 -2.37 13.15 18.31
C ALA A 123 -2.49 12.91 16.79
N CYS A 124 -3.71 12.66 16.33
CA CYS A 124 -4.02 12.53 14.90
C CYS A 124 -4.66 13.84 14.43
N GLY A 125 -4.00 14.55 13.52
CA GLY A 125 -4.53 15.75 12.86
C GLY A 125 -5.09 15.40 11.49
N LEU A 126 -6.37 15.69 11.27
CA LEU A 126 -6.97 15.56 9.94
C LEU A 126 -6.63 16.78 9.10
N VAL A 127 -6.26 16.55 7.85
CA VAL A 127 -5.95 17.58 6.85
C VAL A 127 -6.64 17.25 5.52
N ALA A 128 -7.04 18.29 4.79
CA ALA A 128 -7.80 18.17 3.54
C ALA A 128 -6.94 17.70 2.35
#